data_AF-A0A3M0LZW1-F1
#
_entry.id   AF-A0A3M0LZW1-F1
#
_cell.length_a   1.000
_cell.length_b   1.000
_cell.length_c   1.000
_cell.angle_alpha   90.00
_cell.angle_beta   90.00
_cell.angle_gamma   90.00
#
_symmetry.space_group_name_H-M   'P 1'
#
loop_
_entity.id
_entity.type
_entity.pdbx_description
1 polymer ?
#
loop_
_entity_poly.entity_id
_entity_poly.type
_entity_poly.pdbx_seq_one_letter_code
_entity_poly.pdbx_strand_id
1 'polypeptide(L)'
;MKLTKIASLVMTSATVLSSVAAVTPAITQAKTQEGNAKMNGGKALPDSNHSTVGIGFSQDQDAKPNPNPDNPNKPDDGVGYLRLQYVPAVLDFGSHTKFDPATPIFTAAGMNLNSTGNDVHPGYAGADNQTPKLSTTDPDLDNVKGKTWVTVIDKQRDRTDTDDKSDSHSGDWQLSVKADGPLTTGSGASAKTITGAKLAFNNTAAGHTANVFGLTGNNADKNFSNDVTWLADNVIKNLTVNLAADSTAVQVATAKATTGSGAEVFAWDPKDIQLSLPTDANIAAGTYTTSLTWTLSTGIK
;
A
#
# COMPACT_ATOMS: atom_id res chain seq x y z
N MET A 1 -48.41 -19.85 23.04
CA MET A 1 -47.54 -18.84 23.71
C MET A 1 -46.11 -19.37 23.61
N LYS A 2 -45.08 -18.58 23.24
CA LYS A 2 -44.43 -17.46 24.01
C LYS A 2 -43.99 -17.95 25.40
N LEU A 3 -42.77 -17.73 25.91
CA LEU A 3 -41.47 -17.18 25.43
C LEU A 3 -40.40 -17.68 26.45
N THR A 4 -39.06 -17.72 26.30
CA THR A 4 -38.06 -17.29 25.29
C THR A 4 -36.81 -18.19 25.46
N LYS A 5 -35.87 -18.25 24.51
CA LYS A 5 -34.43 -18.53 24.79
C LYS A 5 -33.51 -17.59 24.00
N ILE A 6 -32.52 -17.02 24.67
CA ILE A 6 -31.56 -16.05 24.11
C ILE A 6 -30.41 -16.84 23.46
N ALA A 7 -30.12 -16.57 22.20
CA ALA A 7 -28.96 -17.13 21.51
C ALA A 7 -27.71 -16.26 21.79
N SER A 8 -26.93 -16.63 22.81
CA SER A 8 -25.67 -15.98 23.15
C SER A 8 -24.58 -16.34 22.14
N LEU A 9 -24.46 -15.53 21.08
CA LEU A 9 -23.44 -15.65 20.04
C LEU A 9 -22.08 -15.15 20.57
N VAL A 10 -21.36 -16.02 21.28
CA VAL A 10 -19.97 -15.75 21.68
C VAL A 10 -19.09 -15.85 20.44
N MET A 11 -18.66 -14.71 19.90
CA MET A 11 -17.62 -14.69 18.87
C MET A 11 -16.28 -15.07 19.49
N THR A 12 -15.91 -16.35 19.42
CA THR A 12 -14.58 -16.83 19.78
C THR A 12 -13.57 -16.33 18.76
N SER A 13 -12.97 -15.17 19.02
CA SER A 13 -11.90 -14.58 18.21
C SER A 13 -10.64 -15.45 18.29
N ALA A 14 -10.45 -16.31 17.30
CA ALA A 14 -9.26 -17.17 17.20
C ALA A 14 -8.03 -16.35 16.78
N THR A 15 -7.25 -15.88 17.76
CA THR A 15 -5.93 -15.29 17.54
C THR A 15 -4.94 -16.38 17.12
N VAL A 16 -4.80 -16.58 15.80
CA VAL A 16 -3.77 -17.45 15.23
C VAL A 16 -2.42 -16.75 15.37
N LEU A 17 -1.63 -17.10 16.40
CA LEU A 17 -0.21 -16.75 16.45
C LEU A 17 0.55 -17.60 15.45
N SER A 18 0.66 -17.12 14.21
CA SER A 18 1.44 -17.76 13.14
C SER A 18 2.95 -17.48 13.30
N SER A 19 3.56 -18.00 14.37
CA SER A 19 5.00 -17.93 14.60
C SER A 19 5.76 -18.92 13.69
N VAL A 20 5.78 -18.65 12.38
CA VAL A 20 6.54 -19.42 11.41
C VAL A 20 8.02 -19.00 11.50
N ALA A 21 8.83 -19.79 12.20
CA ALA A 21 10.28 -19.67 12.12
C ALA A 21 10.73 -20.11 10.71
N ALA A 22 11.15 -19.15 9.88
CA ALA A 22 11.57 -19.41 8.51
C ALA A 22 12.91 -20.15 8.48
N VAL A 23 12.86 -21.47 8.24
CA VAL A 23 14.04 -22.29 7.94
C VAL A 23 14.23 -22.31 6.43
N THR A 24 14.93 -21.31 5.90
CA THR A 24 15.13 -21.15 4.46
C THR A 24 16.16 -22.17 3.95
N PRO A 25 15.81 -23.10 3.03
CA PRO A 25 16.80 -23.95 2.38
C PRO A 25 17.70 -23.12 1.46
N ALA A 26 18.92 -23.60 1.21
CA ALA A 26 19.90 -22.96 0.33
C ALA A 26 19.51 -23.12 -1.16
N ILE A 27 18.52 -22.35 -1.60
CA ILE A 27 18.18 -22.14 -3.00
C ILE A 27 19.27 -21.24 -3.64
N THR A 28 19.52 -21.41 -4.93
CA THR A 28 20.36 -20.49 -5.72
C THR A 28 19.65 -19.14 -5.87
N GLN A 29 19.70 -18.33 -4.81
CA GLN A 29 19.06 -17.01 -4.77
C GLN A 29 19.63 -16.09 -5.85
N ALA A 30 18.75 -15.29 -6.44
CA ALA A 30 19.11 -14.17 -7.31
C ALA A 30 19.05 -12.90 -6.46
N LYS A 31 20.16 -12.18 -6.42
CA LYS A 31 20.54 -11.42 -5.23
C LYS A 31 20.65 -9.93 -5.51
N THR A 32 20.34 -9.13 -4.49
CA THR A 32 20.75 -7.72 -4.42
C THR A 32 21.06 -7.42 -2.96
N GLN A 33 22.30 -7.01 -2.65
CA GLN A 33 22.70 -6.67 -1.29
C GLN A 33 22.04 -5.35 -0.83
N GLU A 34 21.42 -5.37 0.36
CA GLU A 34 20.89 -4.18 1.03
C GLU A 34 22.04 -3.26 1.49
N GLY A 35 21.75 -1.96 1.61
CA GLY A 35 22.72 -0.90 1.83
C GLY A 35 23.63 -0.60 0.62
N ASN A 36 23.77 -1.51 -0.34
CA ASN A 36 24.72 -1.40 -1.43
C ASN A 36 24.12 -0.74 -2.69
N ALA A 37 24.01 0.60 -2.64
CA ALA A 37 23.51 1.41 -3.75
C ALA A 37 24.22 1.12 -5.09
N LYS A 38 25.53 0.83 -5.08
CA LYS A 38 26.30 0.54 -6.31
C LYS A 38 25.76 -0.70 -7.02
N MET A 39 25.61 -1.81 -6.31
CA MET A 39 25.20 -3.08 -6.92
C MET A 39 23.74 -3.06 -7.38
N ASN A 40 22.89 -2.24 -6.75
CA ASN A 40 21.53 -2.00 -7.26
C ASN A 40 21.43 -0.85 -8.29
N GLY A 41 22.54 -0.37 -8.89
CA GLY A 41 22.46 0.60 -9.99
C GLY A 41 22.07 2.02 -9.55
N GLY A 42 22.47 2.40 -8.34
CA GLY A 42 22.45 3.76 -7.78
C GLY A 42 21.48 3.99 -6.62
N LYS A 43 20.48 3.13 -6.41
CA LYS A 43 19.45 3.26 -5.36
C LYS A 43 19.58 2.08 -4.38
N ALA A 44 19.90 2.33 -3.11
CA ALA A 44 20.05 1.23 -2.13
C ALA A 44 18.70 0.56 -1.82
N LEU A 45 18.76 -0.72 -1.46
CA LEU A 45 17.65 -1.44 -0.80
C LEU A 45 17.90 -1.50 0.72
N PRO A 46 16.88 -1.63 1.59
CA PRO A 46 15.45 -1.54 1.26
C PRO A 46 15.06 -0.16 0.72
N ASP A 47 14.21 -0.15 -0.30
CA ASP A 47 13.65 1.07 -0.92
C ASP A 47 12.25 1.32 -0.33
N SER A 48 11.93 2.57 -0.01
CA SER A 48 10.73 2.92 0.75
C SER A 48 10.11 4.24 0.31
N ASN A 49 8.78 4.27 0.22
CA ASN A 49 7.99 5.44 -0.16
C ASN A 49 6.65 5.44 0.61
N HIS A 50 5.97 6.59 0.68
CA HIS A 50 4.88 6.82 1.64
C HIS A 50 3.52 7.15 1.01
N SER A 51 2.46 6.68 1.67
CA SER A 51 1.07 7.08 1.41
C SER A 51 0.50 7.85 2.59
N THR A 52 -0.24 8.93 2.34
CA THR A 52 -1.08 9.58 3.36
C THR A 52 -2.47 8.94 3.36
N VAL A 53 -2.90 8.39 4.49
CA VAL A 53 -4.29 7.97 4.74
C VAL A 53 -5.03 9.16 5.36
N GLY A 54 -6.23 9.49 4.87
CA GLY A 54 -7.01 10.62 5.42
C GLY A 54 -8.52 10.43 5.38
N ILE A 55 -9.21 10.92 6.42
CA ILE A 55 -10.67 10.94 6.57
C ILE A 55 -11.14 12.22 7.30
N GLY A 56 -12.22 12.84 6.81
CA GLY A 56 -12.82 14.06 7.38
C GLY A 56 -14.14 13.80 8.10
N PHE A 57 -14.42 14.56 9.16
CA PHE A 57 -15.69 14.54 9.90
C PHE A 57 -16.13 15.96 10.28
N SER A 58 -17.00 16.62 9.50
CA SER A 58 -17.78 17.81 9.91
C SER A 58 -18.65 18.38 8.78
N GLN A 59 -19.60 19.26 9.15
CA GLN A 59 -20.38 20.08 8.23
C GLN A 59 -19.70 21.41 7.87
N ASP A 60 -18.79 21.92 8.72
CA ASP A 60 -17.90 23.06 8.45
C ASP A 60 -16.43 22.59 8.49
N GLN A 61 -15.61 23.00 7.52
CA GLN A 61 -14.20 22.57 7.33
C GLN A 61 -13.25 23.79 7.18
N ASP A 62 -13.23 24.68 8.17
CA ASP A 62 -12.40 25.91 8.18
C ASP A 62 -10.87 25.66 8.22
N ALA A 63 -10.43 24.41 8.29
CA ALA A 63 -9.02 24.03 8.22
C ALA A 63 -8.84 22.85 7.26
N LYS A 64 -8.55 23.15 5.99
CA LYS A 64 -7.95 22.16 5.08
C LYS A 64 -6.62 21.70 5.70
N PRO A 65 -6.41 20.39 5.98
CA PRO A 65 -5.07 19.92 6.28
C PRO A 65 -4.18 20.21 5.08
N ASN A 66 -2.95 20.65 5.32
CA ASN A 66 -1.93 20.57 4.28
C ASN A 66 -1.67 19.07 4.03
N PRO A 67 -1.92 18.51 2.81
CA PRO A 67 -1.76 17.10 2.54
C PRO A 67 -0.27 16.74 2.50
N ASN A 68 0.29 16.51 3.69
CA ASN A 68 1.69 16.29 4.03
C ASN A 68 2.73 16.95 3.07
N PRO A 69 3.26 18.16 3.37
CA PRO A 69 4.28 18.78 2.53
C PRO A 69 5.55 17.93 2.42
N ASP A 70 5.79 17.04 3.39
CA ASP A 70 6.90 16.10 3.43
C ASP A 70 6.53 14.72 2.84
N ASN A 71 5.45 14.61 2.04
CA ASN A 71 5.26 13.53 1.07
C ASN A 71 5.50 14.03 -0.37
N PRO A 72 6.74 14.36 -0.76
CA PRO A 72 7.08 14.39 -2.16
C PRO A 72 7.02 12.95 -2.68
N ASN A 73 5.89 12.58 -3.30
CA ASN A 73 5.85 11.43 -4.20
C ASN A 73 6.64 11.80 -5.46
N LYS A 74 7.96 11.91 -5.27
CA LYS A 74 8.97 12.39 -6.19
C LYS A 74 8.88 11.52 -7.45
N PRO A 75 8.97 12.11 -8.66
CA PRO A 75 9.19 11.30 -9.86
C PRO A 75 10.39 10.39 -9.61
N ASP A 76 10.17 9.07 -9.62
CA ASP A 76 11.24 8.10 -9.46
C ASP A 76 12.25 8.35 -10.59
N ASP A 77 13.51 8.51 -10.20
CA ASP A 77 14.58 8.94 -11.10
C ASP A 77 15.05 7.82 -12.02
N GLY A 78 14.44 6.63 -11.96
CA GLY A 78 14.74 5.48 -12.83
C GLY A 78 16.01 4.74 -12.41
N VAL A 79 16.63 5.22 -11.34
CA VAL A 79 17.82 4.69 -10.69
C VAL A 79 17.40 3.51 -9.82
N GLY A 80 18.11 2.39 -9.90
CA GLY A 80 17.65 1.13 -9.31
C GLY A 80 17.36 0.08 -10.37
N TYR A 81 18.04 -1.07 -10.28
CA TYR A 81 17.66 -2.28 -11.00
C TYR A 81 16.38 -2.86 -10.41
N LEU A 82 16.37 -3.12 -9.09
CA LEU A 82 15.17 -3.42 -8.32
C LEU A 82 14.74 -2.17 -7.54
N ARG A 83 13.53 -1.65 -7.74
CA ARG A 83 13.05 -0.41 -7.10
C ARG A 83 11.54 -0.31 -6.95
N LEU A 84 11.11 0.47 -5.95
CA LEU A 84 9.74 0.88 -5.71
C LEU A 84 9.45 2.16 -6.53
N GLN A 85 8.82 1.98 -7.67
CA GLN A 85 8.62 3.01 -8.71
C GLN A 85 7.40 3.91 -8.45
N TYR A 86 6.38 3.39 -7.78
CA TYR A 86 5.18 4.16 -7.45
C TYR A 86 4.49 3.60 -6.21
N VAL A 87 4.00 4.50 -5.36
CA VAL A 87 2.99 4.23 -4.33
C VAL A 87 1.90 5.30 -4.42
N PRO A 88 0.65 5.02 -3.99
CA PRO A 88 -0.40 6.03 -4.05
C PRO A 88 -0.10 7.13 -3.03
N ALA A 89 0.11 8.37 -3.48
CA ALA A 89 0.44 9.49 -2.59
C ALA A 89 -0.59 9.68 -1.46
N VAL A 90 -1.86 9.41 -1.78
CA VAL A 90 -3.01 9.55 -0.88
C VAL A 90 -3.93 8.33 -1.00
N LEU A 91 -4.46 7.87 0.14
CA LEU A 91 -5.62 7.00 0.24
C LEU A 91 -6.72 7.81 0.96
N ASP A 92 -7.70 8.26 0.18
CA ASP A 92 -8.67 9.27 0.57
C ASP A 92 -10.03 8.65 0.86
N PHE A 93 -10.45 8.68 2.12
CA PHE A 93 -11.69 8.08 2.61
C PHE A 93 -12.87 9.06 2.66
N GLY A 94 -12.71 10.26 2.09
CA GLY A 94 -13.76 11.27 2.00
C GLY A 94 -13.98 12.06 3.28
N SER A 95 -14.88 13.06 3.19
CA SER A 95 -15.35 13.85 4.33
C SER A 95 -16.81 13.53 4.64
N HIS A 96 -17.10 13.36 5.93
CA HIS A 96 -18.32 12.76 6.46
C HIS A 96 -19.04 13.71 7.41
N THR A 97 -20.36 13.57 7.53
CA THR A 97 -21.17 14.38 8.42
C THR A 97 -20.84 14.09 9.88
N LYS A 98 -20.70 12.80 10.21
CA LYS A 98 -20.31 12.30 11.54
C LYS A 98 -19.77 10.86 11.44
N PHE A 99 -19.28 10.35 12.56
CA PHE A 99 -19.11 8.91 12.77
C PHE A 99 -20.43 8.28 13.24
N ASP A 100 -20.65 7.03 12.84
CA ASP A 100 -21.74 6.17 13.32
C ASP A 100 -21.19 4.76 13.57
N PRO A 101 -21.16 4.28 14.84
CA PRO A 101 -20.77 2.91 15.17
C PRO A 101 -21.52 1.80 14.43
N ALA A 102 -22.74 2.05 13.93
CA ALA A 102 -23.48 1.07 13.12
C ALA A 102 -22.97 0.99 11.66
N THR A 103 -22.28 2.01 11.17
CA THR A 103 -21.68 2.08 9.84
C THR A 103 -20.21 2.57 9.91
N PRO A 104 -19.29 1.73 10.46
CA PRO A 104 -17.93 2.17 10.84
C PRO A 104 -16.86 1.87 9.77
N ILE A 105 -17.25 1.65 8.52
CA ILE A 105 -16.36 1.24 7.41
C ILE A 105 -16.44 2.27 6.29
N PHE A 106 -15.30 2.87 5.96
CA PHE A 106 -15.16 3.87 4.92
C PHE A 106 -14.30 3.32 3.78
N THR A 107 -14.53 3.78 2.56
CA THR A 107 -13.80 3.29 1.36
C THR A 107 -12.89 4.37 0.79
N ALA A 108 -11.76 3.99 0.18
CA ALA A 108 -10.87 4.95 -0.51
C ALA A 108 -11.49 5.56 -1.79
N ALA A 109 -12.75 5.24 -2.08
CA ALA A 109 -13.60 5.92 -3.06
C ALA A 109 -14.34 7.14 -2.49
N GLY A 110 -14.18 7.45 -1.19
CA GLY A 110 -14.80 8.60 -0.53
C GLY A 110 -16.18 8.33 0.12
N MET A 111 -16.59 7.07 0.27
CA MET A 111 -17.93 6.69 0.75
C MET A 111 -17.92 5.93 2.07
N ASN A 112 -18.89 6.21 2.96
CA ASN A 112 -19.24 5.38 4.12
C ASN A 112 -20.09 4.18 3.68
N LEU A 113 -19.56 2.98 3.88
CA LEU A 113 -20.17 1.73 3.46
C LEU A 113 -21.46 1.45 4.26
N ASN A 114 -22.56 1.38 3.53
CA ASN A 114 -23.94 1.25 4.03
C ASN A 114 -24.55 2.54 4.65
N SER A 115 -23.94 3.72 4.48
CA SER A 115 -24.42 4.99 5.06
C SER A 115 -24.49 6.13 4.02
N THR A 116 -25.29 5.94 2.96
CA THR A 116 -25.38 6.85 1.79
C THR A 116 -25.89 8.27 2.06
N GLY A 117 -26.27 8.59 3.31
CA GLY A 117 -26.63 9.93 3.76
C GLY A 117 -25.57 10.59 4.65
N ASN A 118 -24.39 9.98 4.83
CA ASN A 118 -23.31 10.49 5.67
C ASN A 118 -22.22 11.23 4.89
N ASP A 119 -22.01 10.87 3.63
CA ASP A 119 -20.97 11.40 2.75
C ASP A 119 -21.23 12.88 2.42
N VAL A 120 -20.24 13.76 2.63
CA VAL A 120 -20.33 15.21 2.38
C VAL A 120 -19.48 15.62 1.17
N HIS A 121 -18.23 15.12 1.13
CA HIS A 121 -17.31 15.33 0.00
C HIS A 121 -16.56 14.04 -0.31
N PRO A 122 -16.32 13.71 -1.60
CA PRO A 122 -15.53 12.53 -1.97
C PRO A 122 -14.09 12.56 -1.44
N GLY A 123 -13.53 13.74 -1.15
CA GLY A 123 -12.20 13.92 -0.58
C GLY A 123 -12.19 14.48 0.85
N TYR A 124 -11.32 13.95 1.71
CA TYR A 124 -11.24 14.24 3.15
C TYR A 124 -10.96 15.71 3.50
N ALA A 125 -10.37 16.47 2.57
CA ALA A 125 -10.04 17.90 2.74
C ALA A 125 -11.12 18.83 2.16
N GLY A 126 -12.36 18.34 1.98
CA GLY A 126 -13.49 19.12 1.45
C GLY A 126 -13.38 19.39 -0.06
N ALA A 127 -13.05 18.36 -0.83
CA ALA A 127 -12.77 18.44 -2.27
C ALA A 127 -13.15 17.14 -3.00
N ASP A 128 -12.75 17.00 -4.26
CA ASP A 128 -12.77 15.72 -4.98
C ASP A 128 -11.84 14.68 -4.32
N ASN A 129 -12.14 13.40 -4.51
CA ASN A 129 -11.36 12.30 -3.95
C ASN A 129 -9.95 12.26 -4.55
N GLN A 130 -8.92 12.28 -3.70
CA GLN A 130 -7.51 12.33 -4.12
C GLN A 130 -6.85 10.94 -4.26
N THR A 131 -7.59 9.83 -4.11
CA THR A 131 -7.02 8.48 -4.29
C THR A 131 -6.66 8.27 -5.77
N PRO A 132 -5.37 8.07 -6.12
CA PRO A 132 -4.94 8.03 -7.51
C PRO A 132 -5.36 6.71 -8.19
N LYS A 133 -5.51 6.76 -9.52
CA LYS A 133 -5.94 5.63 -10.36
C LYS A 133 -5.01 5.45 -11.55
N LEU A 134 -4.64 4.21 -11.87
CA LEU A 134 -3.72 3.90 -12.96
C LEU A 134 -4.35 4.24 -14.32
N SER A 135 -3.83 5.28 -14.97
CA SER A 135 -4.11 5.55 -16.38
C SER A 135 -3.04 4.87 -17.23
N THR A 136 -3.43 3.93 -18.08
CA THR A 136 -2.51 3.21 -18.98
C THR A 136 -3.19 2.80 -20.28
N THR A 137 -2.43 2.76 -21.36
CA THR A 137 -2.81 2.18 -22.65
C THR A 137 -2.11 0.84 -22.92
N ASP A 138 -1.35 0.32 -21.95
CA ASP A 138 -0.71 -0.98 -22.03
C ASP A 138 -1.75 -2.10 -21.81
N PRO A 139 -1.94 -3.03 -22.78
CA PRO A 139 -2.95 -4.09 -22.68
C PRO A 139 -2.63 -5.12 -21.60
N ASP A 140 -1.36 -5.34 -21.27
CA ASP A 140 -0.95 -6.30 -20.24
C ASP A 140 -1.33 -5.81 -18.83
N LEU A 141 -1.70 -4.53 -18.71
CA LEU A 141 -2.17 -3.87 -17.49
C LEU A 141 -3.68 -3.54 -17.49
N ASP A 142 -4.47 -3.96 -18.49
CA ASP A 142 -5.91 -3.65 -18.54
C ASP A 142 -6.71 -4.18 -17.34
N ASN A 143 -6.21 -5.20 -16.62
CA ASN A 143 -6.84 -5.75 -15.41
C ASN A 143 -6.58 -4.93 -14.12
N VAL A 144 -5.58 -4.03 -14.14
CA VAL A 144 -5.18 -3.12 -13.04
C VAL A 144 -5.41 -1.64 -13.38
N LYS A 145 -5.75 -1.33 -14.63
CA LYS A 145 -6.19 -0.02 -15.12
C LYS A 145 -7.40 0.51 -14.35
N GLY A 146 -7.40 1.83 -14.08
CA GLY A 146 -8.44 2.51 -13.32
C GLY A 146 -8.44 2.27 -11.80
N LYS A 147 -7.54 1.41 -11.31
CA LYS A 147 -7.40 1.05 -9.88
C LYS A 147 -6.27 1.82 -9.22
N THR A 148 -6.30 1.90 -7.89
CA THR A 148 -5.21 2.47 -7.09
C THR A 148 -4.12 1.43 -6.92
N TRP A 149 -2.86 1.81 -7.11
CA TRP A 149 -1.80 0.85 -7.36
C TRP A 149 -0.45 1.18 -6.71
N VAL A 150 0.41 0.17 -6.62
CA VAL A 150 1.83 0.22 -6.27
C VAL A 150 2.60 -0.48 -7.40
N THR A 151 3.75 0.07 -7.79
CA THR A 151 4.60 -0.51 -8.86
C THR A 151 5.98 -0.88 -8.31
N VAL A 152 6.37 -2.14 -8.51
CA VAL A 152 7.75 -2.62 -8.34
C VAL A 152 8.35 -2.82 -9.73
N ILE A 153 9.60 -2.39 -9.92
CA ILE A 153 10.38 -2.61 -11.14
C ILE A 153 11.54 -3.55 -10.80
N ASP A 154 11.71 -4.63 -11.55
CA ASP A 154 12.87 -5.53 -11.51
C ASP A 154 13.52 -5.60 -12.90
N LYS A 155 14.63 -4.87 -13.03
CA LYS A 155 15.59 -4.91 -14.15
C LYS A 155 16.91 -5.56 -13.73
N GLN A 156 16.95 -6.47 -12.75
CA GLN A 156 18.22 -7.05 -12.25
C GLN A 156 19.01 -7.82 -13.32
N ARG A 157 18.38 -8.26 -14.42
CA ARG A 157 19.07 -8.84 -15.58
C ARG A 157 19.97 -7.84 -16.32
N ASP A 158 19.68 -6.54 -16.24
CA ASP A 158 20.46 -5.47 -16.87
C ASP A 158 21.70 -5.05 -16.03
N ARG A 159 21.96 -5.75 -14.91
CA ARG A 159 23.07 -5.46 -13.99
C ARG A 159 24.43 -5.82 -14.59
N THR A 160 25.31 -4.82 -14.69
CA THR A 160 26.69 -5.00 -15.18
C THR A 160 27.67 -5.46 -14.11
N ASP A 161 27.45 -5.06 -12.86
CA ASP A 161 28.35 -5.27 -11.73
C ASP A 161 27.83 -6.40 -10.84
N THR A 162 28.58 -7.49 -10.69
CA THR A 162 28.15 -8.68 -9.92
C THR A 162 29.20 -9.15 -8.90
N ASP A 163 28.73 -9.77 -7.81
CA ASP A 163 29.55 -10.36 -6.74
C ASP A 163 28.82 -11.56 -6.10
N ASP A 164 29.25 -12.02 -4.91
CA ASP A 164 28.64 -13.17 -4.22
C ASP A 164 27.26 -12.87 -3.59
N LYS A 165 26.84 -11.60 -3.52
CA LYS A 165 25.60 -11.09 -2.91
C LYS A 165 24.73 -10.27 -3.88
N SER A 166 25.17 -10.07 -5.12
CA SER A 166 24.42 -9.37 -6.17
C SER A 166 24.75 -9.93 -7.55
N ASP A 167 23.79 -10.49 -8.27
CA ASP A 167 23.99 -11.14 -9.58
C ASP A 167 23.03 -10.63 -10.67
N SER A 168 23.27 -10.98 -11.93
CA SER A 168 22.50 -10.48 -13.08
C SER A 168 21.22 -11.30 -13.35
N HIS A 169 20.48 -11.64 -12.30
CA HIS A 169 19.23 -12.39 -12.38
C HIS A 169 18.09 -11.67 -11.64
N SER A 170 16.86 -11.88 -12.12
CA SER A 170 15.60 -11.44 -11.48
C SER A 170 15.54 -11.86 -10.01
N GLY A 171 15.29 -10.94 -9.09
CA GLY A 171 15.63 -11.11 -7.68
C GLY A 171 14.60 -11.86 -6.82
N ASP A 172 15.08 -12.50 -5.76
CA ASP A 172 14.25 -12.75 -4.59
C ASP A 172 13.96 -11.40 -3.89
N TRP A 173 12.69 -10.98 -3.88
CA TRP A 173 12.28 -9.73 -3.24
C TRP A 173 10.90 -9.78 -2.59
N GLN A 174 10.69 -8.89 -1.62
CA GLN A 174 9.48 -8.77 -0.83
C GLN A 174 8.98 -7.32 -0.79
N LEU A 175 7.70 -7.11 -1.14
CA LEU A 175 6.99 -5.85 -0.95
C LEU A 175 6.10 -5.95 0.30
N SER A 176 6.25 -4.99 1.21
CA SER A 176 5.50 -4.90 2.46
C SER A 176 4.98 -3.49 2.74
N VAL A 177 4.02 -3.36 3.65
CA VAL A 177 3.45 -2.08 4.09
C VAL A 177 3.15 -2.08 5.58
N LYS A 178 3.41 -0.96 6.26
CA LYS A 178 3.02 -0.71 7.66
C LYS A 178 2.39 0.68 7.81
N ALA A 179 1.68 0.91 8.90
CA ALA A 179 1.39 2.27 9.34
C ALA A 179 2.59 2.87 10.09
N ASP A 180 2.64 4.19 10.17
CA ASP A 180 3.61 4.93 10.97
C ASP A 180 2.99 5.46 12.27
N GLY A 181 1.67 5.44 12.37
CA GLY A 181 0.91 5.81 13.56
C GLY A 181 -0.59 5.58 13.45
N PRO A 182 -1.35 5.83 14.54
CA PRO A 182 -2.81 5.95 14.49
C PRO A 182 -3.25 7.20 13.71
N LEU A 183 -4.53 7.30 13.38
CA LEU A 183 -5.12 8.48 12.76
C LEU A 183 -5.16 9.66 13.74
N THR A 184 -4.55 10.80 13.40
CA THR A 184 -4.54 12.01 14.25
C THR A 184 -5.01 13.27 13.50
N THR A 185 -5.56 14.25 14.23
CA THR A 185 -5.90 15.58 13.67
C THR A 185 -4.69 16.52 13.57
N GLY A 186 -3.54 16.01 13.10
CA GLY A 186 -2.26 16.73 13.12
C GLY A 186 -1.41 16.43 14.36
N SER A 187 -0.61 17.42 14.80
CA SER A 187 0.44 17.25 15.81
C SER A 187 0.27 18.17 17.03
N GLY A 188 0.91 17.79 18.15
CA GLY A 188 0.90 18.56 19.40
C GLY A 188 -0.19 18.13 20.41
N ALA A 189 -0.22 18.79 21.57
CA ALA A 189 -1.03 18.38 22.73
C ALA A 189 -2.56 18.51 22.55
N SER A 190 -3.01 19.18 21.48
CA SER A 190 -4.42 19.30 21.09
C SER A 190 -4.85 18.30 20.00
N ALA A 191 -3.93 17.49 19.47
CA ALA A 191 -4.25 16.51 18.44
C ALA A 191 -5.17 15.41 19.01
N LYS A 192 -6.27 15.14 18.32
CA LYS A 192 -7.20 14.06 18.64
C LYS A 192 -6.76 12.81 17.89
N THR A 193 -6.84 11.64 18.52
CA THR A 193 -6.35 10.38 17.96
C THR A 193 -7.44 9.32 17.93
N ILE A 194 -7.57 8.60 16.80
CA ILE A 194 -8.38 7.38 16.69
C ILE A 194 -7.41 6.19 16.76
N THR A 195 -7.33 5.55 17.92
CA THR A 195 -6.60 4.30 18.11
C THR A 195 -7.39 3.11 17.55
N GLY A 196 -6.74 1.96 17.32
CA GLY A 196 -7.41 0.71 16.95
C GLY A 196 -8.04 0.65 15.55
N ALA A 197 -8.01 1.74 14.78
CA ALA A 197 -8.43 1.76 13.38
C ALA A 197 -7.60 0.81 12.51
N LYS A 198 -8.21 0.30 11.43
CA LYS A 198 -7.59 -0.70 10.55
C LYS A 198 -7.83 -0.36 9.09
N LEU A 199 -6.79 -0.55 8.28
CA LEU A 199 -6.84 -0.38 6.84
C LEU A 199 -6.71 -1.75 6.17
N ALA A 200 -7.78 -2.21 5.55
CA ALA A 200 -7.81 -3.44 4.76
C ALA A 200 -7.66 -3.10 3.27
N PHE A 201 -6.82 -3.84 2.56
CA PHE A 201 -6.77 -3.86 1.10
C PHE A 201 -7.26 -5.24 0.65
N ASN A 202 -8.39 -5.29 -0.04
CA ASN A 202 -9.06 -6.54 -0.43
C ASN A 202 -8.98 -6.78 -1.94
N ASN A 203 -9.08 -8.04 -2.36
CA ASN A 203 -9.09 -8.49 -3.76
C ASN A 203 -7.88 -8.06 -4.62
N THR A 204 -6.65 -7.98 -4.04
CA THR A 204 -5.43 -7.51 -4.71
C THR A 204 -5.28 -8.05 -6.15
N ALA A 205 -5.44 -7.17 -7.14
CA ALA A 205 -5.14 -7.46 -8.53
C ALA A 205 -3.63 -7.32 -8.77
N ALA A 206 -3.14 -8.06 -9.76
CA ALA A 206 -1.76 -8.06 -10.19
C ALA A 206 -1.74 -8.02 -11.72
N GLY A 207 -0.96 -7.10 -12.29
CA GLY A 207 -0.69 -6.99 -13.72
C GLY A 207 0.81 -6.76 -13.90
N HIS A 208 1.37 -7.21 -15.01
CA HIS A 208 2.80 -7.09 -15.30
C HIS A 208 3.01 -6.53 -16.71
N THR A 209 4.14 -5.90 -16.96
CA THR A 209 4.53 -5.51 -18.33
C THR A 209 6.05 -5.44 -18.47
N ALA A 210 6.57 -5.88 -19.62
CA ALA A 210 7.96 -5.64 -20.00
C ALA A 210 8.19 -4.23 -20.57
N ASN A 211 7.12 -3.50 -20.92
CA ASN A 211 7.16 -2.13 -21.41
C ASN A 211 7.32 -1.13 -20.25
N VAL A 212 8.40 -1.28 -19.48
CA VAL A 212 8.69 -0.45 -18.31
C VAL A 212 8.69 1.03 -18.69
N PHE A 213 9.33 1.40 -19.80
CA PHE A 213 9.35 2.78 -20.30
C PHE A 213 7.96 3.35 -20.59
N GLY A 214 7.03 2.56 -21.11
CA GLY A 214 5.64 2.98 -21.34
C GLY A 214 4.84 3.19 -20.06
N LEU A 215 5.19 2.50 -18.97
CA LEU A 215 4.59 2.68 -17.65
C LEU A 215 5.21 3.83 -16.85
N THR A 216 6.55 4.00 -16.89
CA THR A 216 7.28 4.98 -16.06
C THR A 216 7.50 6.32 -16.75
N GLY A 217 7.55 6.35 -18.08
CA GLY A 217 7.97 7.50 -18.87
C GLY A 217 9.45 7.89 -18.69
N ASN A 218 10.23 7.14 -17.90
CA ASN A 218 11.59 7.52 -17.53
C ASN A 218 12.62 6.98 -18.53
N ASN A 219 13.44 7.86 -19.11
CA ASN A 219 14.47 7.50 -20.09
C ASN A 219 15.47 6.42 -19.61
N ALA A 220 15.67 6.25 -18.29
CA ALA A 220 16.51 5.17 -17.72
C ALA A 220 15.91 3.76 -17.84
N ASP A 221 14.63 3.64 -18.23
CA ASP A 221 13.97 2.37 -18.55
C ASP A 221 13.86 2.12 -20.07
N LYS A 222 14.20 3.10 -20.92
CA LYS A 222 13.93 3.08 -22.36
C LYS A 222 14.58 1.93 -23.14
N ASN A 223 15.72 1.43 -22.65
CA ASN A 223 16.49 0.37 -23.29
C ASN A 223 16.27 -1.02 -22.66
N PHE A 224 15.36 -1.14 -21.67
CA PHE A 224 15.02 -2.42 -21.09
C PHE A 224 14.20 -3.25 -22.09
N SER A 225 14.73 -4.39 -22.53
CA SER A 225 14.11 -5.25 -23.55
C SER A 225 14.35 -6.73 -23.25
N ASN A 226 13.53 -7.30 -22.37
CA ASN A 226 13.65 -8.67 -21.87
C ASN A 226 12.34 -9.46 -22.01
N ASP A 227 12.43 -10.79 -22.13
CA ASP A 227 11.30 -11.71 -22.20
C ASP A 227 10.40 -11.65 -20.95
N VAL A 228 9.09 -11.80 -21.17
CA VAL A 228 8.07 -11.70 -20.12
C VAL A 228 7.76 -13.06 -19.51
N THR A 229 8.06 -13.20 -18.21
CA THR A 229 7.48 -14.22 -17.33
C THR A 229 7.01 -13.55 -16.03
N TRP A 230 6.11 -14.20 -15.28
CA TRP A 230 5.44 -13.60 -14.12
C TRP A 230 6.44 -13.18 -13.02
N LEU A 231 6.46 -11.90 -12.67
CA LEU A 231 7.37 -11.34 -11.67
C LEU A 231 7.01 -11.78 -10.25
N ALA A 232 5.77 -11.50 -9.80
CA ALA A 232 5.33 -11.87 -8.47
C ALA A 232 4.94 -13.35 -8.38
N ASP A 233 5.62 -14.07 -7.49
CA ASP A 233 5.47 -15.52 -7.26
C ASP A 233 4.40 -15.83 -6.19
N ASN A 234 4.09 -14.83 -5.35
CA ASN A 234 2.97 -14.85 -4.40
C ASN A 234 2.42 -13.42 -4.22
N VAL A 235 1.10 -13.26 -4.31
CA VAL A 235 0.40 -11.98 -4.14
C VAL A 235 -0.70 -12.14 -3.10
N ILE A 236 -0.58 -11.44 -1.98
CA ILE A 236 -1.52 -11.52 -0.86
C ILE A 236 -2.84 -10.83 -1.26
N LYS A 237 -3.89 -11.64 -1.45
CA LYS A 237 -5.17 -11.18 -1.98
C LYS A 237 -5.96 -10.28 -1.04
N ASN A 238 -5.83 -10.46 0.27
CA ASN A 238 -6.45 -9.60 1.28
C ASN A 238 -5.44 -9.39 2.41
N LEU A 239 -5.16 -8.14 2.77
CA LEU A 239 -4.21 -7.79 3.83
C LEU A 239 -4.76 -6.64 4.68
N THR A 240 -4.42 -6.63 5.98
CA THR A 240 -4.94 -5.65 6.95
C THR A 240 -3.81 -5.04 7.77
N VAL A 241 -3.64 -3.73 7.65
CA VAL A 241 -2.69 -2.92 8.42
C VAL A 241 -3.41 -2.33 9.64
N ASN A 242 -2.88 -2.54 10.84
CA ASN A 242 -3.36 -1.83 12.04
C ASN A 242 -2.79 -0.41 12.05
N LEU A 243 -3.63 0.62 12.22
CA LEU A 243 -3.20 2.01 12.30
C LEU A 243 -2.83 2.34 13.75
N ALA A 244 -1.57 2.09 14.09
CA ALA A 244 -1.01 2.21 15.43
C ALA A 244 0.50 2.55 15.36
N ALA A 245 1.08 3.03 16.46
CA ALA A 245 2.50 3.41 16.52
C ALA A 245 3.45 2.18 16.53
N ASP A 246 2.94 1.02 16.92
CA ASP A 246 3.59 -0.29 16.94
C ASP A 246 3.18 -1.17 15.73
N SER A 247 2.71 -0.55 14.64
CA SER A 247 2.28 -1.26 13.43
C SER A 247 3.41 -2.06 12.79
N THR A 248 3.23 -3.38 12.76
CA THR A 248 4.13 -4.34 12.10
C THR A 248 3.96 -4.32 10.59
N ALA A 249 5.05 -4.51 9.83
CA ALA A 249 4.99 -4.68 8.39
C ALA A 249 4.14 -5.90 7.99
N VAL A 250 3.24 -5.69 7.03
CA VAL A 250 2.33 -6.68 6.45
C VAL A 250 2.79 -6.99 5.03
N GLN A 251 2.88 -8.28 4.68
CA GLN A 251 3.31 -8.70 3.35
C GLN A 251 2.25 -8.36 2.29
N VAL A 252 2.68 -7.79 1.15
CA VAL A 252 1.84 -7.50 -0.02
C VAL A 252 2.09 -8.54 -1.10
N ALA A 253 3.35 -8.76 -1.47
CA ALA A 253 3.76 -9.72 -2.47
C ALA A 253 5.23 -10.13 -2.33
N THR A 254 5.62 -11.24 -2.95
CA THR A 254 7.02 -11.68 -3.06
C THR A 254 7.31 -12.23 -4.45
N ALA A 255 8.47 -11.89 -5.03
CA ALA A 255 9.07 -12.64 -6.13
C ALA A 255 10.06 -13.69 -5.59
N LYS A 256 10.46 -14.61 -6.46
CA LYS A 256 11.62 -15.48 -6.24
C LYS A 256 12.62 -15.31 -7.39
N ALA A 257 13.82 -15.83 -7.20
CA ALA A 257 14.80 -15.98 -8.26
C ALA A 257 14.19 -16.51 -9.57
N THR A 258 14.59 -15.88 -10.69
CA THR A 258 14.26 -16.23 -12.08
C THR A 258 12.80 -16.11 -12.55
N THR A 259 11.86 -15.69 -11.69
CA THR A 259 10.41 -15.68 -12.00
C THR A 259 10.02 -14.78 -13.19
N GLY A 260 10.51 -13.54 -13.24
CA GLY A 260 10.15 -12.56 -14.30
C GLY A 260 11.10 -11.36 -14.39
N SER A 261 10.90 -10.45 -15.33
CA SER A 261 11.60 -9.16 -15.38
C SER A 261 10.69 -8.08 -15.99
N GLY A 262 10.84 -6.82 -15.57
CA GLY A 262 10.02 -5.69 -16.01
C GLY A 262 9.32 -5.00 -14.85
N ALA A 263 8.06 -4.64 -15.05
CA ALA A 263 7.20 -3.99 -14.07
C ALA A 263 6.12 -4.95 -13.53
N GLU A 264 5.93 -4.96 -12.21
CA GLU A 264 4.82 -5.62 -11.52
C GLU A 264 3.95 -4.56 -10.83
N VAL A 265 2.64 -4.65 -11.02
CA VAL A 265 1.65 -3.66 -10.61
C VAL A 265 0.60 -4.30 -9.72
N PHE A 266 0.68 -4.02 -8.42
CA PHE A 266 -0.33 -4.44 -7.43
C PHE A 266 -1.39 -3.37 -7.33
N ALA A 267 -2.67 -3.72 -7.53
CA ALA A 267 -3.74 -2.73 -7.57
C ALA A 267 -5.06 -3.17 -6.95
N TRP A 268 -5.84 -2.19 -6.50
CA TRP A 268 -7.09 -2.36 -5.78
C TRP A 268 -8.14 -1.37 -6.29
N ASP A 269 -9.37 -1.85 -6.51
CA ASP A 269 -10.49 -0.92 -6.69
C ASP A 269 -10.63 -0.05 -5.43
N PRO A 270 -10.80 1.28 -5.50
CA PRO A 270 -10.82 2.13 -4.30
C PRO A 270 -11.95 1.79 -3.30
N LYS A 271 -12.99 1.07 -3.74
CA LYS A 271 -14.07 0.53 -2.91
C LYS A 271 -13.63 -0.67 -2.03
N ASP A 272 -12.57 -1.38 -2.45
CA ASP A 272 -12.03 -2.59 -1.83
C ASP A 272 -10.87 -2.25 -0.87
N ILE A 273 -10.35 -1.02 -0.94
CA ILE A 273 -9.51 -0.43 0.11
C ILE A 273 -10.46 0.17 1.17
N GLN A 274 -10.41 -0.34 2.39
CA GLN A 274 -11.38 -0.05 3.45
C GLN A 274 -10.73 0.35 4.77
N LEU A 275 -11.14 1.51 5.29
CA LEU A 275 -10.80 2.01 6.61
C LEU A 275 -11.93 1.66 7.59
N SER A 276 -11.65 0.74 8.51
CA SER A 276 -12.55 0.41 9.62
C SER A 276 -12.12 1.17 10.88
N LEU A 277 -13.07 1.85 11.51
CA LEU A 277 -12.87 2.55 12.78
C LEU A 277 -13.49 1.75 13.94
N PRO A 278 -13.00 1.87 15.18
CA PRO A 278 -13.58 1.17 16.33
C PRO A 278 -14.99 1.65 16.62
N THR A 279 -15.92 0.74 16.92
CA THR A 279 -17.32 1.07 17.22
C THR A 279 -17.52 1.77 18.58
N ASP A 280 -16.51 1.75 19.43
CA ASP A 280 -16.41 2.47 20.70
C ASP A 280 -15.64 3.81 20.60
N ALA A 281 -15.15 4.19 19.40
CA ALA A 281 -14.41 5.43 19.20
C ALA A 281 -15.29 6.68 19.31
N ASN A 282 -14.96 7.58 20.24
CA ASN A 282 -15.56 8.90 20.33
C ASN A 282 -14.89 9.87 19.34
N ILE A 283 -15.34 9.83 18.09
CA ILE A 283 -14.80 10.66 17.01
C ILE A 283 -15.45 12.04 17.03
N ALA A 284 -14.63 13.07 17.20
CA ALA A 284 -15.07 14.46 17.21
C ALA A 284 -14.85 15.12 15.84
N ALA A 285 -15.47 16.30 15.64
CA ALA A 285 -15.29 17.07 14.43
C ALA A 285 -13.80 17.40 14.15
N GLY A 286 -13.41 17.34 12.88
CA GLY A 286 -12.04 17.54 12.41
C GLY A 286 -11.67 16.55 11.31
N THR A 287 -10.41 16.63 10.86
CA THR A 287 -9.90 15.81 9.76
C THR A 287 -8.64 15.09 10.22
N TYR A 288 -8.64 13.77 10.05
CA TYR A 288 -7.70 12.85 10.65
C TYR A 288 -6.83 12.21 9.58
N THR A 289 -5.50 12.19 9.80
CA THR A 289 -4.53 11.58 8.87
C THR A 289 -3.53 10.67 9.58
N THR A 290 -2.90 9.78 8.83
CA THR A 290 -1.69 9.04 9.21
C THR A 290 -0.89 8.72 7.95
N SER A 291 0.36 8.27 8.08
CA SER A 291 1.14 7.77 6.96
C SER A 291 1.31 6.25 7.00
N LEU A 292 1.48 5.68 5.81
CA LEU A 292 1.98 4.33 5.60
C LEU A 292 3.41 4.42 5.08
N THR A 293 4.27 3.51 5.53
CA THR A 293 5.54 3.21 4.85
C THR A 293 5.36 1.93 4.04
N TRP A 294 5.57 2.00 2.73
CA TRP A 294 5.79 0.83 1.88
C TRP A 294 7.29 0.54 1.83
N THR A 295 7.66 -0.74 1.82
CA THR A 295 9.07 -1.16 1.79
C THR A 295 9.26 -2.32 0.82
N LEU A 296 10.16 -2.15 -0.15
CA LEU A 296 10.68 -3.19 -1.04
C LEU A 296 12.08 -3.61 -0.55
N SER A 297 12.29 -4.90 -0.29
CA SER A 297 13.55 -5.40 0.27
C SER A 297 13.90 -6.81 -0.25
N THR A 298 15.13 -7.28 -0.01
CA THR A 298 15.60 -8.64 -0.40
C THR A 298 15.98 -9.50 0.80
N GLY A 299 16.27 -8.88 1.96
CA GLY A 299 16.78 -9.54 3.15
C GLY A 299 18.26 -9.92 3.10
N ILE A 300 18.96 -9.62 1.99
CA ILE A 300 20.37 -9.99 1.76
C ILE A 300 21.29 -8.88 2.29
N LYS A 301 22.25 -9.24 3.14
CA LYS A 301 23.13 -8.31 3.88
C LYS A 301 24.60 -8.58 3.60
#